data_AF-A0A0C3PYL7-F1
#
_entry.id   AF-A0A0C3PYL7-F1
#
_cell.length_a   1.000
_cell.length_b   1.000
_cell.length_c   1.000
_cell.angle_alpha   90.00
_cell.angle_beta   90.00
_cell.angle_gamma   90.00
#
_symmetry.space_group_name_H-M   'P 1'
#
loop_
_entity.id
_entity.type
_entity.pdbx_description
1 polymer ?
#
loop_
_entity_poly.entity_id
_entity_poly.type
_entity_poly.pdbx_seq_one_letter_code
_entity_poly.pdbx_strand_id
1 'polypeptide(L)'
;MHWLQHLPRHCLFLLACLAAWTLAISQDEPVANFFGKHNGTSGHTNNWAVLVCASRYWFNYRHMANALGMYRTVKRLGIPDSNIILMLADDVACNARNKFPGSVYAKSGRHLDLYGENIEVDYRGYEVTVENFIRLLTGRVDPSVPRSKRLLTDDRSNIFVYMTGHGGNEFLKFQDNEEISAFDIADAFEQMWQKKRYNEIFFMIDTCQANTMYSQFYSPNILATGSSEIGENSYSHENDNDVGVSVIDSYTHFVLEYMEGINKTSQVSMQDLFSSYDPVKIRSHPGVRSDLFQRPLEGALVTDFFGGVSQAEIFPVIEEDADTTLQYITRVSFPDQVVHSDPVSPQAYHDQGVDMTKSNAPALTPEKDNMMLDVRWKDIRKWTSITIVGFLVGWVSFVR
;
A
#
# COMPACT_ATOMS: atom_id res chain seq x y z
N MET A 1 41.69 -45.54 -16.74
CA MET A 1 40.76 -44.92 -15.77
C MET A 1 40.77 -45.72 -14.46
N HIS A 2 41.81 -45.60 -13.63
CA HIS A 2 41.90 -46.36 -12.35
C HIS A 2 42.36 -45.53 -11.13
N TRP A 3 42.34 -44.20 -11.20
CA TRP A 3 42.79 -43.34 -10.09
C TRP A 3 41.68 -42.81 -9.17
N LEU A 4 40.41 -43.10 -9.48
CA LEU A 4 39.25 -42.60 -8.71
C LEU A 4 38.81 -43.53 -7.56
N GLN A 5 39.40 -44.71 -7.40
CA GLN A 5 38.97 -45.72 -6.42
C GLN A 5 39.64 -45.61 -5.04
N HIS A 6 40.62 -44.72 -4.87
CA HIS A 6 41.34 -44.55 -3.60
C HIS A 6 41.15 -43.18 -2.93
N LEU A 7 40.22 -42.34 -3.41
CA LEU A 7 39.88 -41.12 -2.68
C LEU A 7 39.09 -41.49 -1.40
N PRO A 8 39.53 -41.10 -0.20
CA PRO A 8 38.78 -41.32 1.02
C PRO A 8 37.40 -40.65 0.90
N ARG A 9 36.34 -41.32 1.37
CA ARG A 9 34.93 -40.88 1.25
C ARG A 9 34.69 -39.43 1.70
N HIS A 10 35.52 -38.92 2.62
CA HIS A 10 35.48 -37.53 3.08
C HIS A 10 35.88 -36.50 2.00
N CYS A 11 36.83 -36.84 1.12
CA CYS A 11 37.21 -35.96 0.00
C CYS A 11 36.12 -35.87 -1.07
N LEU A 12 35.41 -36.98 -1.33
CA LEU A 12 34.25 -37.01 -2.23
C LEU A 12 33.08 -36.17 -1.70
N PHE A 13 32.84 -36.21 -0.38
CA PHE A 13 31.83 -35.36 0.27
C PHE A 13 32.19 -33.88 0.23
N LEU A 14 33.46 -33.52 0.51
CA LEU A 14 33.94 -32.14 0.42
C LEU A 14 33.85 -31.59 -1.00
N LEU A 15 34.21 -32.39 -2.00
CA LEU A 15 34.07 -32.01 -3.41
C LEU A 15 32.61 -31.84 -3.83
N ALA A 16 31.70 -32.69 -3.32
CA ALA A 16 30.27 -32.55 -3.58
C ALA A 16 29.66 -31.31 -2.89
N CYS A 17 30.08 -30.99 -1.66
CA CYS A 17 29.66 -29.78 -0.96
C CYS A 17 30.21 -28.51 -1.60
N LEU A 18 31.47 -28.52 -2.05
CA LEU A 18 32.06 -27.43 -2.83
C LEU A 18 31.35 -27.24 -4.16
N ALA A 19 31.05 -28.33 -4.88
CA ALA A 19 30.29 -28.26 -6.13
C ALA A 19 28.87 -27.72 -5.92
N ALA A 20 28.18 -28.14 -4.85
CA ALA A 20 26.87 -27.64 -4.48
C ALA A 20 26.90 -26.16 -4.07
N TRP A 21 27.94 -25.72 -3.35
CA TRP A 21 28.17 -24.31 -3.03
C TRP A 21 28.45 -23.47 -4.28
N THR A 22 29.28 -23.95 -5.21
CA THR A 22 29.56 -23.24 -6.46
C THR A 22 28.34 -23.16 -7.38
N LEU A 23 27.49 -24.20 -7.40
CA LEU A 23 26.23 -24.21 -8.15
C LEU A 23 25.17 -23.28 -7.52
N ALA A 24 25.13 -23.17 -6.19
CA ALA A 24 24.26 -22.22 -5.50
C ALA A 24 24.69 -20.77 -5.78
N ILE A 25 25.99 -20.48 -5.69
CA ILE A 25 26.55 -19.15 -5.99
C ILE A 25 26.37 -18.78 -7.48
N SER A 26 26.45 -19.75 -8.39
CA SER A 26 26.24 -19.49 -9.83
C SER A 26 24.78 -19.30 -10.22
N GLN A 27 23.81 -19.55 -9.32
CA GLN A 27 22.38 -19.31 -9.55
C GLN A 27 21.93 -17.95 -9.00
N ASP A 28 22.59 -17.43 -7.95
CA ASP A 28 22.30 -16.10 -7.41
C ASP A 28 22.62 -14.98 -8.40
N GLU A 29 23.74 -15.07 -9.13
CA GLU A 29 24.13 -14.09 -10.16
C GLU A 29 23.13 -13.98 -11.33
N PRO A 30 22.67 -15.06 -11.99
CA PRO A 30 21.69 -14.96 -13.06
C PRO A 30 20.29 -14.60 -12.56
N VAL A 31 19.91 -14.94 -11.32
CA VAL A 31 18.63 -14.50 -10.73
C VAL A 31 18.68 -13.00 -10.39
N ALA A 32 19.77 -12.54 -9.75
CA ALA A 32 20.00 -11.13 -9.47
C ALA A 32 20.14 -10.31 -10.76
N ASN A 33 20.77 -10.84 -11.81
CA ASN A 33 20.85 -10.18 -13.13
C ASN A 33 19.55 -10.28 -13.94
N PHE A 34 18.69 -11.28 -13.70
CA PHE A 34 17.36 -11.37 -14.31
C PHE A 34 16.42 -10.32 -13.72
N PHE A 35 16.45 -10.12 -12.40
CA PHE A 35 15.69 -9.06 -11.71
C PHE A 35 16.38 -7.68 -11.76
N GLY A 36 17.70 -7.64 -11.88
CA GLY A 36 18.52 -6.42 -11.94
C GLY A 36 18.74 -5.86 -13.35
N LYS A 37 18.18 -6.50 -14.39
CA LYS A 37 18.32 -6.03 -15.78
C LYS A 37 17.54 -4.75 -16.11
N HIS A 38 16.85 -4.17 -15.14
CA HIS A 38 16.24 -2.85 -15.22
C HIS A 38 17.12 -1.81 -14.54
N ASN A 39 18.31 -1.59 -15.10
CA ASN A 39 19.30 -0.63 -14.58
C ASN A 39 18.91 0.83 -14.93
N GLY A 40 17.68 1.22 -14.58
CA GLY A 40 17.08 2.52 -14.90
C GLY A 40 15.60 2.68 -14.55
N THR A 41 14.92 1.65 -14.03
CA THR A 41 13.58 1.76 -13.44
C THR A 41 13.65 1.37 -11.96
N SER A 42 12.83 1.98 -11.12
CA SER A 42 12.71 1.89 -9.65
C SER A 42 12.70 0.48 -9.02
N GLY A 43 12.71 -0.61 -9.80
CA GLY A 43 12.86 -1.99 -9.32
C GLY A 43 11.74 -2.50 -8.39
N HIS A 44 10.76 -1.67 -8.06
CA HIS A 44 9.65 -2.00 -7.17
C HIS A 44 8.62 -2.88 -7.88
N THR A 45 7.88 -3.63 -7.09
CA THR A 45 6.90 -4.62 -7.58
C THR A 45 5.47 -4.16 -7.40
N ASN A 46 5.23 -3.19 -6.52
CA ASN A 46 3.91 -2.64 -6.24
C ASN A 46 4.02 -1.24 -5.62
N ASN A 47 2.95 -0.48 -5.75
CA ASN A 47 2.78 0.83 -5.13
C ASN A 47 1.65 0.78 -4.11
N TRP A 48 1.84 1.46 -2.99
CA TRP A 48 0.84 1.67 -1.95
C TRP A 48 0.60 3.15 -1.72
N ALA A 49 -0.61 3.50 -1.31
CA ALA A 49 -0.93 4.86 -0.86
C ALA A 49 -1.50 4.82 0.55
N VAL A 50 -1.07 5.73 1.42
CA VAL A 50 -1.66 5.98 2.74
C VAL A 50 -2.09 7.44 2.78
N LEU A 51 -3.39 7.68 2.80
CA LEU A 51 -3.99 9.01 2.63
C LEU A 51 -4.76 9.38 3.90
N VAL A 52 -4.34 10.45 4.57
CA VAL A 52 -4.83 10.82 5.91
C VAL A 52 -5.41 12.22 5.92
N CYS A 53 -6.72 12.34 6.12
CA CYS A 53 -7.36 13.57 6.57
C CYS A 53 -7.47 13.52 8.11
N ALA A 54 -6.61 14.28 8.79
CA ALA A 54 -6.51 14.25 10.25
C ALA A 54 -7.51 15.20 10.96
N SER A 55 -8.10 16.14 10.21
CA SER A 55 -9.02 17.16 10.75
C SER A 55 -10.48 16.71 10.80
N ARG A 56 -11.24 17.27 11.74
CA ARG A 56 -12.70 17.07 11.90
C ARG A 56 -13.46 18.39 11.82
N TYR A 57 -14.78 18.31 11.81
CA TYR A 57 -15.74 19.41 11.78
C TYR A 57 -15.94 20.05 10.40
N TRP A 58 -17.13 20.64 10.23
CA TRP A 58 -17.59 21.21 8.95
C TRP A 58 -16.65 22.28 8.36
N PHE A 59 -16.08 23.13 9.21
CA PHE A 59 -15.16 24.20 8.77
C PHE A 59 -13.83 23.67 8.20
N ASN A 60 -13.59 22.36 8.32
CA ASN A 60 -12.42 21.66 7.81
C ASN A 60 -12.72 20.78 6.60
N TYR A 61 -13.87 20.99 5.94
CA TYR A 61 -14.30 20.29 4.72
C TYR A 61 -13.18 20.05 3.71
N ARG A 62 -12.39 21.09 3.44
CA ARG A 62 -11.25 21.06 2.51
C ARG A 62 -10.24 19.94 2.75
N HIS A 63 -9.94 19.57 4.00
CA HIS A 63 -8.97 18.52 4.28
C HIS A 63 -9.49 17.13 3.83
N MET A 64 -10.80 16.87 3.93
CA MET A 64 -11.39 15.65 3.39
C MET A 64 -11.39 15.67 1.87
N ALA A 65 -11.72 16.81 1.25
CA ALA A 65 -11.65 16.97 -0.20
C ALA A 65 -10.23 16.79 -0.75
N ASN A 66 -9.21 17.30 -0.05
CA ASN A 66 -7.80 17.09 -0.37
C ASN A 66 -7.44 15.59 -0.43
N ALA A 67 -7.74 14.85 0.65
CA ALA A 67 -7.44 13.42 0.74
C ALA A 67 -8.20 12.60 -0.33
N LEU A 68 -9.47 12.92 -0.58
CA LEU A 68 -10.25 12.28 -1.64
C LEU A 68 -9.75 12.64 -3.05
N GLY A 69 -9.25 13.85 -3.26
CA GLY A 69 -8.60 14.26 -4.51
C GLY A 69 -7.34 13.44 -4.79
N MET A 70 -6.51 13.22 -3.77
CA MET A 70 -5.34 12.34 -3.85
C MET A 70 -5.75 10.88 -4.10
N TYR A 71 -6.79 10.40 -3.41
CA TYR A 71 -7.36 9.06 -3.60
C TYR A 71 -7.80 8.82 -5.05
N ARG A 72 -8.56 9.77 -5.62
CA ARG A 72 -8.96 9.71 -7.03
C ARG A 72 -7.73 9.69 -7.96
N THR A 73 -6.70 10.47 -7.63
CA THR A 73 -5.48 10.55 -8.45
C THR A 73 -4.75 9.20 -8.49
N VAL A 74 -4.48 8.58 -7.34
CA VAL A 74 -3.79 7.28 -7.30
C VAL A 74 -4.62 6.17 -7.95
N LYS A 75 -5.95 6.16 -7.77
CA LYS A 75 -6.83 5.20 -8.46
C LYS A 75 -6.84 5.38 -9.97
N ARG A 76 -6.94 6.62 -10.44
CA ARG A 76 -6.90 6.95 -11.88
C ARG A 76 -5.58 6.50 -12.50
N LEU A 77 -4.48 6.63 -11.75
CA LEU A 77 -3.15 6.20 -12.15
C LEU A 77 -2.89 4.69 -11.94
N GLY A 78 -3.83 3.98 -11.34
CA GLY A 78 -3.92 2.51 -11.40
C GLY A 78 -3.57 1.78 -10.11
N ILE A 79 -3.34 2.46 -8.99
CA ILE A 79 -3.21 1.78 -7.70
C ILE A 79 -4.59 1.20 -7.31
N PRO A 80 -4.71 -0.12 -7.07
CA PRO A 80 -5.98 -0.73 -6.69
C PRO A 80 -6.35 -0.38 -5.24
N ASP A 81 -7.63 -0.42 -4.89
CA ASP A 81 -8.12 -0.13 -3.53
C ASP A 81 -7.48 -1.01 -2.47
N SER A 82 -7.16 -2.27 -2.80
CA SER A 82 -6.44 -3.17 -1.89
C SER A 82 -5.06 -2.67 -1.46
N ASN A 83 -4.53 -1.64 -2.12
CA ASN A 83 -3.24 -1.01 -1.88
C ASN A 83 -3.37 0.47 -1.47
N ILE A 84 -4.58 0.97 -1.24
CA ILE A 84 -4.83 2.33 -0.78
C ILE A 84 -5.44 2.25 0.61
N ILE A 85 -4.80 2.87 1.59
CA ILE A 85 -5.34 3.05 2.93
C ILE A 85 -5.86 4.48 3.05
N LEU A 86 -7.18 4.65 3.18
CA LEU A 86 -7.81 5.95 3.34
C LEU A 86 -8.32 6.14 4.77
N MET A 87 -7.82 7.18 5.44
CA MET A 87 -8.20 7.57 6.79
C MET A 87 -8.91 8.92 6.77
N LEU A 88 -10.20 8.96 7.10
CA LEU A 88 -11.00 10.18 7.18
C LEU A 88 -11.51 10.40 8.60
N ALA A 89 -10.95 11.40 9.29
CA ALA A 89 -11.29 11.70 10.67
C ALA A 89 -12.74 12.19 10.84
N ASP A 90 -13.40 12.66 9.79
CA ASP A 90 -14.81 13.04 9.81
C ASP A 90 -15.47 12.68 8.48
N ASP A 91 -16.81 12.71 8.45
CA ASP A 91 -17.59 12.45 7.25
C ASP A 91 -18.42 13.69 6.89
N VAL A 92 -17.85 14.52 6.02
CA VAL A 92 -18.52 15.74 5.55
C VAL A 92 -19.61 15.44 4.51
N ALA A 93 -19.57 14.27 3.85
CA ALA A 93 -20.63 13.85 2.93
C ALA A 93 -21.93 13.59 3.69
N CYS A 94 -21.86 13.02 4.90
CA CYS A 94 -23.02 12.75 5.74
C CYS A 94 -23.36 13.88 6.75
N ASN A 95 -22.66 15.02 6.71
CA ASN A 95 -22.90 16.11 7.64
C ASN A 95 -24.24 16.81 7.36
N ALA A 96 -25.03 17.11 8.39
CA ALA A 96 -26.31 17.80 8.25
C ALA A 96 -26.21 19.23 7.65
N ARG A 97 -25.02 19.84 7.66
CA ARG A 97 -24.74 21.12 7.00
C ARG A 97 -24.49 20.98 5.50
N ASN A 98 -24.22 19.77 5.02
CA ASN A 98 -23.97 19.54 3.61
C ASN A 98 -25.27 19.64 2.81
N LYS A 99 -25.38 20.69 2.01
CA LYS A 99 -26.51 20.90 1.10
C LYS A 99 -26.61 19.82 0.03
N PHE A 100 -25.54 19.06 -0.20
CA PHE A 100 -25.44 17.97 -1.18
C PHE A 100 -25.10 16.65 -0.45
N PRO A 101 -26.08 15.99 0.17
CA PRO A 101 -25.84 14.78 0.96
C PRO A 101 -25.17 13.68 0.12
N GLY A 102 -24.17 13.03 0.70
CA GLY A 102 -23.44 11.94 0.04
C GLY A 102 -22.36 12.38 -0.95
N SER A 103 -22.11 13.68 -1.11
CA SER A 103 -21.12 14.19 -2.07
C SER A 103 -20.08 15.12 -1.44
N VAL A 104 -18.88 15.12 -2.01
CA VAL A 104 -17.78 16.03 -1.67
C VAL A 104 -17.19 16.65 -2.92
N TYR A 105 -17.01 17.97 -2.95
CA TYR A 105 -16.53 18.71 -4.11
C TYR A 105 -15.29 19.52 -3.75
N ALA A 106 -14.28 19.53 -4.64
CA ALA A 106 -13.08 20.36 -4.47
C ALA A 106 -13.10 21.67 -5.28
N LYS A 107 -14.21 21.95 -6.00
CA LYS A 107 -14.39 23.16 -6.81
C LYS A 107 -15.84 23.62 -6.72
N SER A 108 -16.04 24.94 -6.71
CA SER A 108 -17.35 25.60 -6.65
C SER A 108 -18.31 25.21 -7.79
N GLY A 109 -17.77 24.84 -8.96
CA GLY A 109 -18.56 24.34 -10.10
C GLY A 109 -19.15 22.94 -9.91
N ARG A 110 -18.70 22.18 -8.89
CA ARG A 110 -19.22 20.85 -8.52
C ARG A 110 -19.33 19.83 -9.65
N HIS A 111 -18.46 19.94 -10.65
CA HIS A 111 -18.47 19.05 -11.83
C HIS A 111 -18.00 17.63 -11.53
N LEU A 112 -17.33 17.41 -10.39
CA LEU A 112 -16.75 16.14 -10.01
C LEU A 112 -16.99 15.90 -8.52
N ASP A 113 -17.82 14.89 -8.22
CA ASP A 113 -17.96 14.36 -6.87
C ASP A 113 -16.75 13.46 -6.54
N LEU A 114 -16.06 13.79 -5.46
CA LEU A 114 -14.90 13.09 -4.94
C LEU A 114 -15.28 11.95 -3.99
N TYR A 115 -16.49 11.96 -3.44
CA TYR A 115 -16.98 10.91 -2.56
C TYR A 115 -17.54 9.76 -3.43
N GLY A 116 -18.64 10.00 -4.15
CA GLY A 116 -19.19 9.04 -5.11
C GLY A 116 -19.39 7.61 -4.56
N GLU A 117 -19.59 6.65 -5.46
CA GLU A 117 -19.89 5.25 -5.07
C GLU A 117 -18.64 4.37 -4.94
N ASN A 118 -17.48 4.83 -5.41
CA ASN A 118 -16.27 4.02 -5.60
C ASN A 118 -15.15 4.37 -4.62
N ILE A 119 -15.47 4.87 -3.43
CA ILE A 119 -14.48 5.11 -2.37
C ILE A 119 -14.49 3.99 -1.34
N GLU A 120 -13.32 3.57 -0.91
CA GLU A 120 -13.12 2.64 0.19
C GLU A 120 -12.43 3.40 1.33
N VAL A 121 -13.18 3.73 2.37
CA VAL A 121 -12.63 4.38 3.57
C VAL A 121 -12.32 3.31 4.61
N ASP A 122 -11.05 3.14 4.95
CA ASP A 122 -10.55 2.07 5.83
C ASP A 122 -10.63 2.44 7.31
N TYR A 123 -10.28 3.69 7.65
CA TYR A 123 -10.39 4.21 9.02
C TYR A 123 -11.32 5.41 9.01
N ARG A 124 -12.42 5.31 9.77
CA ARG A 124 -13.50 6.30 9.79
C ARG A 124 -13.64 6.93 11.16
N GLY A 125 -13.80 8.25 11.19
CA GLY A 125 -14.18 8.96 12.39
C GLY A 125 -13.19 8.70 13.53
N TYR A 126 -13.70 8.11 14.62
CA TYR A 126 -12.93 7.80 15.81
C TYR A 126 -11.78 6.81 15.61
N GLU A 127 -11.75 6.06 14.50
CA GLU A 127 -10.64 5.16 14.21
C GLU A 127 -9.39 5.88 13.69
N VAL A 128 -9.50 7.16 13.29
CA VAL A 128 -8.37 7.95 12.78
C VAL A 128 -7.58 8.57 13.92
N THR A 129 -6.80 7.75 14.61
CA THR A 129 -5.97 8.16 15.76
C THR A 129 -4.49 8.09 15.42
N VAL A 130 -3.66 8.80 16.19
CA VAL A 130 -2.19 8.70 16.06
C VAL A 130 -1.74 7.26 16.27
N GLU A 131 -2.29 6.58 17.28
CA GLU A 131 -2.00 5.18 17.59
C GLU A 131 -2.27 4.25 16.41
N ASN A 132 -3.43 4.36 15.76
CA ASN A 132 -3.78 3.50 14.63
C ASN A 132 -2.90 3.78 13.42
N PHE A 133 -2.56 5.05 13.15
CA PHE A 133 -1.66 5.42 12.07
C PHE A 133 -0.24 4.85 12.28
N ILE A 134 0.34 5.01 13.48
CA ILE A 134 1.66 4.45 13.81
C ILE A 134 1.64 2.91 13.78
N ARG A 135 0.58 2.27 14.28
CA ARG A 135 0.42 0.81 14.19
C ARG A 135 0.31 0.31 12.77
N LEU A 136 -0.40 1.04 11.90
CA LEU A 136 -0.50 0.74 10.48
C LEU A 136 0.88 0.74 9.82
N LEU A 137 1.63 1.85 9.96
CA LEU A 137 2.96 2.03 9.38
C LEU A 137 3.93 0.94 9.86
N THR A 138 4.03 0.76 11.18
CA THR A 138 4.93 -0.25 11.79
C THR A 138 4.43 -1.70 11.65
N GLY A 139 3.21 -1.86 11.10
CA GLY A 139 2.33 -3.04 11.10
C GLY A 139 2.36 -3.84 12.39
N ARG A 140 2.19 -3.13 13.50
CA ARG A 140 1.87 -3.69 14.82
C ARG A 140 0.35 -3.71 15.01
N VAL A 141 -0.33 -4.41 14.12
CA VAL A 141 -1.79 -4.56 14.11
C VAL A 141 -2.18 -5.97 14.57
N ASP A 142 -3.33 -6.10 15.22
CA ASP A 142 -3.82 -7.39 15.69
C ASP A 142 -4.15 -8.32 14.50
N PRO A 143 -3.86 -9.64 14.59
CA PRO A 143 -4.19 -10.62 13.53
C PRO A 143 -5.67 -10.71 13.15
N SER A 144 -6.60 -10.17 13.95
CA SER A 144 -8.03 -10.06 13.63
C SER A 144 -8.39 -8.83 12.78
N VAL A 145 -7.52 -7.81 12.70
CA VAL A 145 -7.77 -6.59 11.92
C VAL A 145 -7.99 -6.95 10.44
N PRO A 146 -9.03 -6.49 9.76
CA PRO A 146 -9.27 -6.83 8.35
C PRO A 146 -8.10 -6.46 7.43
N ARG A 147 -7.95 -7.17 6.31
CA ARG A 147 -6.87 -6.92 5.32
C ARG A 147 -6.86 -5.47 4.82
N SER A 148 -8.03 -4.87 4.59
CA SER A 148 -8.17 -3.49 4.12
C SER A 148 -7.57 -2.47 5.09
N LYS A 149 -7.46 -2.80 6.38
CA LYS A 149 -6.84 -1.97 7.41
C LYS A 149 -5.38 -2.35 7.69
N ARG A 150 -4.66 -2.89 6.70
CA ARG A 150 -3.26 -3.32 6.85
C ARG A 150 -2.42 -2.84 5.69
N LEU A 151 -1.28 -2.23 6.01
CA LEU A 151 -0.25 -1.88 5.04
C LEU A 151 0.65 -3.09 4.77
N LEU A 152 0.30 -3.90 3.76
CA LEU A 152 0.98 -5.18 3.45
C LEU A 152 2.16 -4.99 2.49
N THR A 153 3.08 -4.09 2.86
CA THR A 153 4.27 -3.72 2.08
C THR A 153 5.50 -4.56 2.46
N ASP A 154 6.46 -4.60 1.55
CA ASP A 154 7.76 -5.30 1.66
C ASP A 154 8.92 -4.42 1.15
N ASP A 155 10.13 -4.98 1.06
CA ASP A 155 11.34 -4.28 0.58
C ASP A 155 11.34 -3.96 -0.92
N ARG A 156 10.27 -4.29 -1.63
CA ARG A 156 10.05 -3.95 -3.05
C ARG A 156 8.78 -3.14 -3.25
N SER A 157 8.25 -2.54 -2.20
CA SER A 157 7.04 -1.73 -2.22
C SER A 157 7.38 -0.26 -2.13
N ASN A 158 6.96 0.54 -3.11
CA ASN A 158 7.01 2.00 -3.00
C ASN A 158 5.74 2.51 -2.31
N ILE A 159 5.86 3.50 -1.42
CA ILE A 159 4.74 3.98 -0.60
C ILE A 159 4.59 5.48 -0.76
N PHE A 160 3.43 5.93 -1.21
CA PHE A 160 3.00 7.32 -1.14
C PHE A 160 2.25 7.56 0.16
N VAL A 161 2.77 8.45 1.01
CA VAL A 161 2.09 8.87 2.25
C VAL A 161 1.67 10.31 2.09
N TYR A 162 0.37 10.57 2.08
CA TYR A 162 -0.20 11.91 2.04
C TYR A 162 -0.95 12.23 3.33
N MET A 163 -0.65 13.37 3.93
CA MET A 163 -1.33 13.84 5.14
C MET A 163 -1.83 15.27 4.96
N THR A 164 -3.02 15.56 5.48
CA THR A 164 -3.58 16.91 5.46
C THR A 164 -4.36 17.20 6.73
N GLY A 165 -4.24 18.43 7.22
CA GLY A 165 -4.94 18.90 8.40
C GLY A 165 -4.34 20.18 8.96
N HIS A 166 -4.62 20.43 10.23
CA HIS A 166 -4.01 21.54 10.97
C HIS A 166 -2.76 21.08 11.69
N GLY A 167 -1.73 21.91 11.70
CA GLY A 167 -0.45 21.59 12.31
C GLY A 167 0.36 22.85 12.56
N GLY A 168 1.64 22.65 12.87
CA GLY A 168 2.58 23.71 13.14
C GLY A 168 4.00 23.15 13.16
N ASN A 169 4.89 23.85 13.87
CA ASN A 169 6.30 23.46 13.94
C ASN A 169 6.45 22.04 14.53
N GLU A 170 6.76 21.08 13.67
CA GLU A 170 7.02 19.66 13.96
C GLU A 170 5.82 18.89 14.52
N PHE A 171 4.59 19.33 14.29
CA PHE A 171 3.39 18.55 14.64
C PHE A 171 2.21 18.71 13.66
N LEU A 172 1.36 17.68 13.61
CA LEU A 172 0.05 17.68 12.95
C LEU A 172 -1.02 17.21 13.95
N LYS A 173 -2.14 17.94 14.03
CA LYS A 173 -3.28 17.59 14.88
C LYS A 173 -4.11 16.47 14.28
N PHE A 174 -4.45 15.50 15.11
CA PHE A 174 -5.41 14.43 14.85
C PHE A 174 -6.68 14.69 15.65
N GLN A 175 -7.81 14.67 14.95
CA GLN A 175 -9.14 14.83 15.52
C GLN A 175 -9.37 16.09 16.36
N ASP A 176 -8.55 17.12 16.20
CA ASP A 176 -8.56 18.34 17.04
C ASP A 176 -8.30 18.06 18.54
N ASN A 177 -7.69 16.92 18.89
CA ASN A 177 -7.46 16.52 20.28
C ASN A 177 -6.06 15.95 20.52
N GLU A 178 -5.53 15.18 19.58
CA GLU A 178 -4.19 14.58 19.66
C GLU A 178 -3.25 15.26 18.66
N GLU A 179 -1.95 15.08 18.86
CA GLU A 179 -0.91 15.58 17.94
C GLU A 179 0.05 14.43 17.64
N ILE A 180 0.43 14.31 16.37
CA ILE A 180 1.57 13.49 15.95
C ILE A 180 2.74 14.42 15.66
N SER A 181 3.92 14.09 16.16
CA SER A 181 5.12 14.88 15.91
C SER A 181 5.92 14.38 14.69
N ALA A 182 6.81 15.23 14.17
CA ALA A 182 7.78 14.84 13.14
C ALA A 182 8.65 13.65 13.60
N PHE A 183 8.96 13.58 14.90
CA PHE A 183 9.73 12.50 15.51
C PHE A 183 8.98 11.16 15.48
N ASP A 184 7.67 11.16 15.77
CA ASP A 184 6.87 9.94 15.74
C ASP A 184 6.84 9.29 14.35
N ILE A 185 6.74 10.11 13.30
CA ILE A 185 6.76 9.65 11.91
C ILE A 185 8.17 9.17 11.54
N ALA A 186 9.22 9.89 11.93
CA ALA A 186 10.60 9.49 11.69
C ALA A 186 10.90 8.10 12.28
N ASP A 187 10.52 7.88 13.53
CA ASP A 187 10.72 6.61 14.23
C ASP A 187 9.83 5.48 13.67
N ALA A 188 8.65 5.80 13.14
CA ALA A 188 7.82 4.83 12.44
C ALA A 188 8.46 4.40 11.12
N PHE A 189 8.97 5.34 10.33
CA PHE A 189 9.68 5.04 9.08
C PHE A 189 10.98 4.27 9.33
N GLU A 190 11.72 4.57 10.40
CA GLU A 190 12.89 3.77 10.78
C GLU A 190 12.51 2.33 11.11
N GLN A 191 11.42 2.13 11.87
CA GLN A 191 10.94 0.79 12.13
C GLN A 191 10.49 0.06 10.86
N MET A 192 9.93 0.77 9.88
CA MET A 192 9.59 0.19 8.59
C MET A 192 10.85 -0.22 7.82
N TRP A 193 11.90 0.61 7.85
CA TRP A 193 13.19 0.34 7.21
C TRP A 193 13.85 -0.91 7.80
N GLN A 194 13.99 -0.96 9.13
CA GLN A 194 14.59 -2.11 9.84
C GLN A 194 13.81 -3.41 9.60
N LYS A 195 12.50 -3.31 9.38
CA LYS A 195 11.62 -4.45 9.08
C LYS A 195 11.50 -4.76 7.59
N LYS A 196 12.23 -4.07 6.71
CA LYS A 196 12.19 -4.28 5.26
C LYS A 196 10.77 -4.13 4.69
N ARG A 197 10.09 -3.03 5.03
CA ARG A 197 8.69 -2.78 4.68
C ARG A 197 8.48 -1.70 3.63
N TYR A 198 9.55 -1.19 3.04
CA TYR A 198 9.47 -0.32 1.88
C TYR A 198 10.76 -0.41 1.08
N ASN A 199 10.65 -0.13 -0.22
CA ASN A 199 11.76 0.18 -1.11
C ASN A 199 12.05 1.69 -1.07
N GLU A 200 11.04 2.51 -1.38
CA GLU A 200 11.07 3.97 -1.33
C GLU A 200 9.78 4.54 -0.71
N ILE A 201 9.88 5.64 0.02
CA ILE A 201 8.72 6.41 0.52
C ILE A 201 8.71 7.79 -0.13
N PHE A 202 7.55 8.20 -0.63
CA PHE A 202 7.25 9.59 -0.94
C PHE A 202 6.27 10.15 0.10
N PHE A 203 6.74 11.07 0.93
CA PHE A 203 5.95 11.73 1.98
C PHE A 203 5.53 13.13 1.51
N MET A 204 4.22 13.38 1.42
CA MET A 204 3.65 14.67 1.05
C MET A 204 2.70 15.13 2.15
N ILE A 205 2.81 16.39 2.57
CA ILE A 205 1.97 16.91 3.66
C ILE A 205 1.47 18.33 3.40
N ASP A 206 0.17 18.55 3.60
CA ASP A 206 -0.48 19.87 3.49
C ASP A 206 -0.99 20.35 4.85
N THR A 207 -0.25 21.27 5.47
CA THR A 207 -0.53 21.88 6.77
C THR A 207 0.29 23.16 6.94
N CYS A 208 -0.04 24.00 7.93
CA CYS A 208 0.87 25.07 8.36
C CYS A 208 2.21 24.49 8.84
N GLN A 209 3.31 25.15 8.46
CA GLN A 209 4.69 24.74 8.74
C GLN A 209 5.02 23.30 8.30
N ALA A 210 4.39 22.84 7.22
CA ALA A 210 4.50 21.49 6.69
C ALA A 210 5.95 21.01 6.51
N ASN A 211 6.88 21.91 6.11
CA ASN A 211 8.26 21.54 5.85
C ASN A 211 9.02 21.04 7.11
N THR A 212 8.49 21.34 8.29
CA THR A 212 9.05 20.89 9.57
C THR A 212 8.67 19.44 9.89
N MET A 213 7.64 18.88 9.24
CA MET A 213 7.16 17.52 9.54
C MET A 213 8.09 16.40 9.06
N TYR A 214 9.05 16.72 8.18
CA TYR A 214 10.05 15.78 7.69
C TYR A 214 11.48 16.20 8.07
N SER A 215 11.67 17.20 8.94
CA SER A 215 12.99 17.66 9.39
C SER A 215 13.75 16.56 10.14
N GLN A 216 13.02 15.72 10.87
CA GLN A 216 13.57 14.67 11.74
C GLN A 216 13.73 13.33 11.03
N PHE A 217 13.41 13.20 9.74
CA PHE A 217 13.61 11.94 9.02
C PHE A 217 15.11 11.62 8.91
N TYR A 218 15.46 10.35 9.15
CA TYR A 218 16.84 9.87 9.13
C TYR A 218 17.01 8.51 8.43
N SER A 219 15.92 7.81 8.11
CA SER A 219 15.96 6.55 7.37
C SER A 219 16.15 6.78 5.87
N PRO A 220 16.86 5.88 5.17
CA PRO A 220 17.16 6.07 3.75
C PRO A 220 15.93 5.84 2.86
N ASN A 221 16.05 6.25 1.60
CA ASN A 221 15.08 6.09 0.52
C ASN A 221 13.75 6.84 0.77
N ILE A 222 13.83 8.02 1.37
CA ILE A 222 12.67 8.87 1.64
C ILE A 222 12.81 10.18 0.87
N LEU A 223 11.81 10.46 0.02
CA LEU A 223 11.59 11.76 -0.60
C LEU A 223 10.44 12.44 0.12
N ALA A 224 10.59 13.73 0.47
CA ALA A 224 9.54 14.45 1.19
C ALA A 224 9.25 15.83 0.58
N THR A 225 8.00 16.26 0.68
CA THR A 225 7.57 17.61 0.31
C THR A 225 6.44 18.10 1.21
N GLY A 226 6.38 19.42 1.44
CA GLY A 226 5.40 20.06 2.30
C GLY A 226 4.88 21.36 1.68
N SER A 227 3.71 21.82 2.14
CA SER A 227 3.05 22.99 1.57
C SER A 227 3.56 24.37 2.03
N SER A 228 4.28 24.46 3.15
CA SER A 228 4.66 25.74 3.78
C SER A 228 5.93 25.65 4.64
N GLU A 229 6.67 26.77 4.69
CA GLU A 229 7.90 26.90 5.47
C GLU A 229 7.67 27.07 6.97
N ILE A 230 8.74 26.94 7.76
CA ILE A 230 8.71 27.25 9.20
C ILE A 230 8.28 28.71 9.43
N GLY A 231 7.36 28.93 10.37
CA GLY A 231 6.76 30.24 10.62
C GLY A 231 5.71 30.69 9.59
N GLU A 232 5.38 29.87 8.59
CA GLU A 232 4.38 30.17 7.56
C GLU A 232 3.11 29.32 7.72
N ASN A 233 1.96 29.90 7.35
CA ASN A 233 0.69 29.17 7.26
C ASN A 233 0.53 28.50 5.90
N SER A 234 -0.26 27.43 5.84
CA SER A 234 -0.89 26.99 4.59
C SER A 234 -2.25 27.69 4.42
N TYR A 235 -2.73 27.78 3.18
CA TYR A 235 -3.93 28.55 2.85
C TYR A 235 -4.99 27.69 2.19
N SER A 236 -6.25 27.98 2.52
CA SER A 236 -7.39 27.42 1.79
C SER A 236 -7.55 28.06 0.41
N HIS A 237 -8.27 27.38 -0.47
CA HIS A 237 -8.56 27.81 -1.83
C HIS A 237 -10.00 27.43 -2.21
N GLU A 238 -10.60 28.17 -3.15
CA GLU A 238 -11.99 28.03 -3.62
C GLU A 238 -13.06 28.05 -2.50
N ASN A 239 -13.82 29.12 -2.42
CA ASN A 239 -15.00 29.18 -1.55
C ASN A 239 -16.25 28.77 -2.32
N ASP A 240 -17.03 27.85 -1.75
CA ASP A 240 -18.35 27.50 -2.29
C ASP A 240 -19.43 28.09 -1.37
N ASN A 241 -20.29 28.96 -1.91
CA ASN A 241 -21.34 29.64 -1.14
C ASN A 241 -22.48 28.72 -0.72
N ASP A 242 -22.73 27.62 -1.46
CA ASP A 242 -23.74 26.63 -1.12
C ASP A 242 -23.26 25.66 -0.02
N VAL A 243 -21.96 25.35 0.00
CA VAL A 243 -21.33 24.57 1.08
C VAL A 243 -21.02 25.48 2.29
N GLY A 244 -20.74 26.76 2.05
CA GLY A 244 -20.54 27.79 3.07
C GLY A 244 -19.13 27.82 3.69
N VAL A 245 -18.16 27.11 3.10
CA VAL A 245 -16.75 27.03 3.55
C VAL A 245 -15.81 26.92 2.34
N SER A 246 -14.50 27.07 2.55
CA SER A 246 -13.50 26.73 1.53
C SER A 246 -13.48 25.21 1.30
N VAL A 247 -13.41 24.79 0.05
CA VAL A 247 -13.61 23.39 -0.34
C VAL A 247 -12.33 22.62 -0.65
N ILE A 248 -11.18 23.28 -0.74
CA ILE A 248 -9.87 22.65 -0.96
C ILE A 248 -8.76 23.53 -0.35
N ASP A 249 -7.57 22.98 -0.10
CA ASP A 249 -6.39 23.78 0.23
C ASP A 249 -5.58 24.16 -1.02
N SER A 250 -4.92 25.31 -0.98
CA SER A 250 -4.25 25.95 -2.12
C SER A 250 -3.12 25.08 -2.68
N TYR A 251 -2.25 24.56 -1.82
CA TYR A 251 -1.18 23.65 -2.23
C TYR A 251 -1.74 22.40 -2.91
N THR A 252 -2.66 21.71 -2.24
CA THR A 252 -3.28 20.50 -2.78
C THR A 252 -4.06 20.77 -4.08
N HIS A 253 -4.72 21.92 -4.21
CA HIS A 253 -5.40 22.32 -5.45
C HIS A 253 -4.45 22.34 -6.65
N PHE A 254 -3.32 23.03 -6.53
CA PHE A 254 -2.37 23.16 -7.64
C PHE A 254 -1.62 21.86 -7.91
N VAL A 255 -1.34 21.04 -6.89
CA VAL A 255 -0.81 19.68 -7.09
C VAL A 255 -1.82 18.83 -7.88
N LEU A 256 -3.09 18.80 -7.46
CA LEU A 256 -4.12 18.02 -8.15
C LEU A 256 -4.36 18.53 -9.58
N GLU A 257 -4.36 19.85 -9.80
CA GLU A 257 -4.45 20.45 -11.14
C GLU A 257 -3.32 19.97 -12.05
N TYR A 258 -2.07 19.98 -11.56
CA TYR A 258 -0.92 19.46 -12.29
C TYR A 258 -1.09 17.96 -12.59
N MET A 259 -1.51 17.19 -11.59
CA MET A 259 -1.70 15.74 -11.71
C MET A 259 -2.80 15.37 -12.72
N GLU A 260 -3.82 16.20 -12.97
CA GLU A 260 -4.85 15.90 -13.98
C GLU A 260 -4.26 15.66 -15.38
N GLY A 261 -3.14 16.31 -15.73
CA GLY A 261 -2.44 16.11 -17.00
C GLY A 261 -1.62 14.81 -17.09
N ILE A 262 -1.47 14.07 -16.00
CA ILE A 262 -0.65 12.86 -15.91
C ILE A 262 -1.52 11.61 -16.11
N ASN A 263 -1.01 10.66 -16.91
CA ASN A 263 -1.61 9.36 -17.14
C ASN A 263 -0.66 8.22 -16.72
N LYS A 264 -1.14 6.97 -16.79
CA LYS A 264 -0.40 5.76 -16.33
C LYS A 264 0.93 5.52 -17.03
N THR A 265 1.11 6.02 -18.25
CA THR A 265 2.32 5.85 -19.07
C THR A 265 3.24 7.08 -19.04
N SER A 266 2.90 8.08 -18.23
CA SER A 266 3.65 9.33 -18.14
C SER A 266 5.10 9.10 -17.72
N GLN A 267 5.99 9.85 -18.35
CA GLN A 267 7.43 9.90 -18.02
C GLN A 267 7.79 11.19 -17.28
N VAL A 268 6.79 11.88 -16.73
CA VAL A 268 6.99 13.08 -15.90
C VAL A 268 7.76 12.69 -14.64
N SER A 269 8.83 13.42 -14.36
CA SER A 269 9.71 13.18 -13.24
C SER A 269 9.21 13.85 -11.95
N MET A 270 9.76 13.44 -10.80
CA MET A 270 9.53 14.11 -9.52
C MET A 270 10.09 15.54 -9.57
N GLN A 271 11.20 15.78 -10.29
CA GLN A 271 11.72 17.12 -10.52
C GLN A 271 10.70 18.01 -11.26
N ASP A 272 10.00 17.47 -12.26
CA ASP A 272 8.96 18.21 -12.99
C ASP A 272 7.77 18.57 -12.09
N LEU A 273 7.35 17.64 -11.23
CA LEU A 273 6.30 17.88 -10.23
C LEU A 273 6.72 19.03 -9.29
N PHE A 274 7.92 18.98 -8.73
CA PHE A 274 8.38 20.02 -7.81
C PHE A 274 8.62 21.36 -8.51
N SER A 275 9.07 21.33 -9.76
CA SER A 275 9.24 22.55 -10.57
C SER A 275 7.90 23.19 -10.97
N SER A 276 6.79 22.47 -10.84
CA SER A 276 5.44 23.02 -11.05
C SER A 276 4.95 23.88 -9.88
N TYR A 277 5.62 23.81 -8.72
CA TYR A 277 5.23 24.58 -7.53
C TYR A 277 5.45 26.07 -7.76
N ASP A 278 4.37 26.83 -7.61
CA ASP A 278 4.37 28.29 -7.77
C ASP A 278 3.94 28.93 -6.43
N PRO A 279 4.90 29.45 -5.62
CA PRO A 279 4.59 30.06 -4.34
C PRO A 279 3.61 31.24 -4.42
N VAL A 280 3.53 31.93 -5.56
CA VAL A 280 2.59 33.04 -5.75
C VAL A 280 1.16 32.51 -5.86
N LYS A 281 0.95 31.44 -6.64
CA LYS A 281 -0.36 30.78 -6.75
C LYS A 281 -0.75 30.09 -5.46
N ILE A 282 0.18 29.33 -4.88
CA ILE A 282 -0.02 28.52 -3.68
C ILE A 282 -0.23 29.41 -2.44
N ARG A 283 0.39 30.60 -2.42
CA ARG A 283 0.39 31.58 -1.31
C ARG A 283 1.21 31.18 -0.09
N SER A 284 1.98 30.11 -0.21
CA SER A 284 2.98 29.65 0.74
C SER A 284 4.18 29.10 -0.03
N HIS A 285 5.25 28.71 0.67
CA HIS A 285 6.49 28.20 0.08
C HIS A 285 6.61 26.69 0.28
N PRO A 286 6.26 25.87 -0.74
CA PRO A 286 6.44 24.44 -0.64
C PRO A 286 7.91 24.06 -0.56
N GLY A 287 8.24 23.13 0.34
CA GLY A 287 9.59 22.59 0.48
C GLY A 287 9.72 21.21 -0.15
N VAL A 288 10.95 20.84 -0.49
CA VAL A 288 11.33 19.49 -0.92
C VAL A 288 12.59 19.07 -0.17
N ARG A 289 12.60 17.85 0.35
CA ARG A 289 13.76 17.23 0.99
C ARG A 289 14.08 15.92 0.28
N SER A 290 15.27 15.83 -0.29
CA SER A 290 15.73 14.69 -1.11
C SER A 290 17.10 14.11 -0.71
N ASP A 291 17.73 14.61 0.36
CA ASP A 291 19.04 14.12 0.84
C ASP A 291 19.04 12.64 1.25
N LEU A 292 17.88 12.11 1.66
CA LEU A 292 17.68 10.70 2.00
C LEU A 292 17.30 9.84 0.78
N PHE A 293 17.00 10.45 -0.36
CA PHE A 293 16.54 9.77 -1.57
C PHE A 293 17.71 9.55 -2.52
N GLN A 294 18.01 8.29 -2.84
CA GLN A 294 19.26 7.91 -3.53
C GLN A 294 19.27 8.25 -5.02
N ARG A 295 18.10 8.34 -5.66
CA ARG A 295 17.98 8.56 -7.10
C ARG A 295 17.91 10.06 -7.42
N PRO A 296 18.48 10.51 -8.56
CA PRO A 296 18.23 11.84 -9.08
C PRO A 296 16.73 12.06 -9.33
N LEU A 297 16.23 13.25 -9.02
CA LEU A 297 14.80 13.58 -9.13
C LEU A 297 14.32 13.59 -10.58
N GLU A 298 15.21 13.87 -11.53
CA GLU A 298 14.96 13.83 -12.97
C GLU A 298 14.76 12.39 -13.48
N GLY A 299 15.32 11.41 -12.78
CA GLY A 299 15.21 9.99 -13.10
C GLY A 299 14.17 9.23 -12.28
N ALA A 300 13.55 9.90 -11.28
CA ALA A 300 12.45 9.36 -10.49
C ALA A 300 11.13 9.80 -11.09
N LEU A 301 10.25 8.87 -11.46
CA LEU A 301 8.99 9.21 -12.11
C LEU A 301 7.89 9.46 -11.08
N VAL A 302 6.94 10.34 -11.39
CA VAL A 302 5.72 10.49 -10.58
C VAL A 302 4.96 9.16 -10.50
N THR A 303 4.97 8.38 -11.58
CA THR A 303 4.34 7.06 -11.63
C THR A 303 5.03 6.01 -10.74
N ASP A 304 6.27 6.25 -10.27
CA ASP A 304 6.95 5.38 -9.30
C ASP A 304 6.24 5.36 -7.94
N PHE A 305 5.44 6.39 -7.62
CA PHE A 305 4.71 6.48 -6.35
C PHE A 305 3.18 6.53 -6.54
N PHE A 306 2.70 7.13 -7.63
CA PHE A 306 1.27 7.30 -7.88
C PHE A 306 0.67 6.27 -8.85
N GLY A 307 1.50 5.59 -9.65
CA GLY A 307 1.06 4.68 -10.70
C GLY A 307 0.75 3.27 -10.21
N GLY A 308 -0.14 2.55 -10.88
CA GLY A 308 -0.29 1.11 -10.69
C GLY A 308 0.85 0.34 -11.36
N VAL A 309 1.40 -0.67 -10.68
CA VAL A 309 2.37 -1.61 -11.27
C VAL A 309 1.63 -2.85 -11.73
N SER A 310 1.54 -3.06 -13.04
CA SER A 310 1.01 -4.30 -13.63
C SER A 310 2.15 -5.12 -14.20
N GLN A 311 2.43 -6.28 -13.61
CA GLN A 311 3.32 -7.27 -14.21
C GLN A 311 2.50 -8.13 -15.17
N ALA A 312 2.80 -8.07 -16.47
CA ALA A 312 2.24 -8.99 -17.45
C ALA A 312 3.16 -10.22 -17.55
N GLU A 313 2.69 -11.37 -17.10
CA GLU A 313 3.37 -12.63 -17.36
C GLU A 313 3.19 -12.99 -18.85
N ILE A 314 4.27 -12.90 -19.62
CA ILE A 314 4.28 -13.37 -21.01
C ILE A 314 4.53 -14.88 -20.96
N PHE A 315 3.47 -15.68 -21.09
CA PHE A 315 3.63 -17.11 -21.32
C PHE A 315 4.25 -17.30 -22.71
N PRO A 316 5.36 -18.05 -22.84
CA PRO A 316 5.89 -18.38 -24.16
C PRO A 316 4.81 -19.12 -24.94
N VAL A 317 4.52 -18.65 -26.16
CA VAL A 317 3.66 -19.36 -27.10
C VAL A 317 4.35 -20.68 -27.40
N ILE A 318 3.81 -21.76 -26.86
CA ILE A 318 4.18 -23.11 -27.29
C ILE A 318 3.63 -23.21 -28.71
N GLU A 319 4.51 -23.20 -29.72
CA GLU A 319 4.17 -23.63 -31.08
C GLU A 319 3.88 -25.14 -31.05
N GLU A 320 2.71 -25.53 -30.55
CA GLU A 320 2.15 -26.85 -30.76
C GLU A 320 0.81 -26.71 -31.48
N ASP A 321 0.67 -27.51 -32.52
CA ASP A 321 -0.36 -27.54 -33.56
C ASP A 321 -1.68 -26.81 -33.24
N ALA A 322 -2.08 -25.97 -34.20
CA ALA A 322 -3.22 -25.05 -34.18
C ALA A 322 -4.61 -25.67 -33.85
N ASP A 323 -4.69 -26.99 -33.66
CA ASP A 323 -5.92 -27.71 -33.32
C ASP A 323 -6.17 -27.75 -31.80
N THR A 324 -5.12 -27.66 -30.98
CA THR A 324 -5.22 -27.78 -29.51
C THR A 324 -5.62 -26.47 -28.83
N THR A 325 -5.18 -25.33 -29.37
CA THR A 325 -5.39 -24.00 -28.79
C THR A 325 -6.87 -23.57 -28.85
N LEU A 326 -7.61 -24.00 -29.88
CA LEU A 326 -9.04 -23.71 -30.02
C LEU A 326 -9.88 -24.41 -28.94
N GLN A 327 -9.49 -25.63 -28.55
CA GLN A 327 -10.19 -26.37 -27.49
C GLN A 327 -9.95 -25.77 -26.10
N TYR A 328 -8.79 -25.16 -25.86
CA TYR A 328 -8.49 -24.54 -24.57
C TYR A 328 -9.21 -23.19 -24.38
N ILE A 329 -9.27 -22.35 -25.42
CA ILE A 329 -10.00 -21.06 -25.37
C ILE A 329 -11.51 -21.29 -25.18
N THR A 330 -12.06 -22.35 -25.77
CA THR A 330 -13.48 -22.69 -25.65
C THR A 330 -13.86 -23.17 -24.24
N ARG A 331 -12.93 -23.78 -23.49
CA ARG A 331 -13.17 -24.24 -22.11
C ARG A 331 -13.09 -23.14 -21.05
N VAL A 332 -12.47 -22.00 -21.36
CA VAL A 332 -12.31 -20.86 -20.42
C VAL A 332 -13.45 -19.83 -20.59
N SER A 333 -14.33 -20.02 -21.58
CA SER A 333 -15.52 -19.19 -21.79
C SER A 333 -16.70 -19.73 -20.97
N PHE A 334 -17.16 -18.92 -20.00
CA PHE A 334 -18.29 -19.04 -19.05
C PHE A 334 -19.35 -20.14 -19.27
N PRO A 335 -19.82 -20.84 -18.20
CA PRO A 335 -21.12 -21.49 -18.24
C PRO A 335 -22.23 -20.44 -18.12
N ASP A 336 -22.92 -20.18 -19.23
CA ASP A 336 -24.25 -19.57 -19.22
C ASP A 336 -25.21 -20.43 -18.39
N GLN A 337 -25.72 -19.87 -17.29
CA GLN A 337 -26.96 -20.30 -16.67
C GLN A 337 -27.92 -19.09 -16.70
N VAL A 338 -28.57 -18.92 -17.86
CA VAL A 338 -29.80 -18.12 -17.96
C VAL A 338 -30.88 -18.90 -17.20
N VAL A 339 -31.17 -18.48 -15.97
CA VAL A 339 -32.37 -18.92 -15.26
C VAL A 339 -33.51 -17.99 -15.64
N HIS A 340 -34.45 -18.50 -16.44
CA HIS A 340 -35.73 -17.86 -16.69
C HIS A 340 -36.50 -17.66 -15.38
N SER A 341 -36.89 -16.42 -15.07
CA SER A 341 -37.85 -16.09 -14.01
C SER A 341 -39.21 -15.80 -14.64
N ASP A 342 -40.18 -16.69 -14.41
CA ASP A 342 -41.60 -16.38 -14.59
C ASP A 342 -42.20 -15.84 -13.27
N PRO A 343 -43.24 -14.98 -13.32
CA PRO A 343 -43.61 -14.11 -12.22
C PRO A 343 -44.59 -14.78 -11.24
N VAL A 344 -44.34 -14.64 -9.94
CA VAL A 344 -45.31 -15.00 -8.89
C VAL A 344 -45.86 -13.72 -8.26
N SER A 345 -47.18 -13.57 -8.39
CA SER A 345 -48.03 -12.53 -7.80
C SER A 345 -48.24 -12.78 -6.28
N PRO A 346 -48.48 -11.73 -5.46
CA PRO A 346 -48.36 -11.83 -4.00
C PRO A 346 -49.65 -12.31 -3.33
N GLN A 347 -49.54 -13.28 -2.41
CA GLN A 347 -50.60 -13.56 -1.44
C GLN A 347 -50.09 -13.55 0.01
N ALA A 348 -50.66 -12.57 0.71
CA ALA A 348 -50.95 -12.38 2.12
C ALA A 348 -50.44 -13.38 3.18
N TYR A 349 -49.83 -12.77 4.19
CA TYR A 349 -49.71 -13.16 5.59
C TYR A 349 -50.84 -14.05 6.13
N HIS A 350 -50.45 -15.12 6.83
CA HIS A 350 -51.14 -15.53 8.05
C HIS A 350 -50.14 -16.03 9.09
N ASP A 351 -50.11 -15.30 10.20
CA ASP A 351 -49.45 -15.57 11.47
C ASP A 351 -50.20 -16.68 12.23
N GLN A 352 -49.47 -17.69 12.73
CA GLN A 352 -49.78 -18.44 13.95
C GLN A 352 -48.49 -19.05 14.53
N GLY A 353 -48.14 -18.63 15.74
CA GLY A 353 -47.07 -19.22 16.54
C GLY A 353 -47.46 -20.53 17.24
N VAL A 354 -46.44 -21.24 17.74
CA VAL A 354 -46.31 -21.83 19.10
C VAL A 354 -45.34 -23.04 19.07
N ASP A 355 -44.22 -22.82 19.76
CA ASP A 355 -43.53 -23.66 20.78
C ASP A 355 -42.84 -25.02 20.47
N MET A 356 -41.81 -25.25 21.30
CA MET A 356 -40.63 -26.10 21.22
C MET A 356 -40.83 -27.62 21.20
N THR A 357 -39.82 -28.29 20.61
CA THR A 357 -39.08 -29.49 21.06
C THR A 357 -39.01 -30.62 20.02
N LYS A 358 -37.80 -30.84 19.46
CA LYS A 358 -37.07 -32.13 19.43
C LYS A 358 -35.92 -32.11 18.43
N SER A 359 -34.81 -32.67 18.91
CA SER A 359 -33.59 -33.10 18.22
C SER A 359 -33.76 -33.63 16.80
N ASN A 360 -32.82 -33.29 15.92
CA ASN A 360 -31.92 -34.25 15.26
C ASN A 360 -30.83 -33.52 14.46
N ALA A 361 -29.57 -33.71 14.87
CA ALA A 361 -28.38 -33.33 14.11
C ALA A 361 -27.99 -34.45 13.13
N PRO A 362 -27.53 -34.14 11.91
CA PRO A 362 -26.76 -35.07 11.11
C PRO A 362 -25.27 -34.95 11.43
N ALA A 363 -24.64 -36.09 11.65
CA ALA A 363 -23.21 -36.23 11.90
C ALA A 363 -22.37 -35.85 10.66
N LEU A 364 -21.37 -34.99 10.85
CA LEU A 364 -20.26 -34.78 9.93
C LEU A 364 -19.03 -35.51 10.48
N THR A 365 -18.48 -36.41 9.67
CA THR A 365 -17.24 -37.15 9.91
C THR A 365 -16.03 -36.20 9.82
N PRO A 366 -15.02 -36.29 10.70
CA PRO A 366 -13.83 -35.44 10.62
C PRO A 366 -12.77 -36.04 9.68
N GLU A 367 -12.34 -35.19 8.76
CA GLU A 367 -11.19 -35.30 7.86
C GLU A 367 -9.88 -35.50 8.66
N LYS A 368 -9.41 -36.75 8.77
CA LYS A 368 -8.23 -37.13 9.57
C LYS A 368 -6.91 -37.17 8.78
N ASP A 369 -6.94 -37.05 7.46
CA ASP A 369 -5.76 -37.33 6.63
C ASP A 369 -4.81 -36.13 6.49
N ASN A 370 -5.31 -34.89 6.61
CA ASN A 370 -4.49 -33.68 6.47
C ASN A 370 -3.70 -33.31 7.74
N MET A 371 -4.13 -33.76 8.93
CA MET A 371 -3.45 -33.46 10.19
C MET A 371 -2.19 -34.32 10.42
N MET A 372 -2.17 -35.56 9.90
CA MET A 372 -1.05 -36.48 10.14
C MET A 372 0.20 -36.15 9.29
N LEU A 373 0.00 -35.58 8.10
CA LEU A 373 1.08 -35.17 7.20
C LEU A 373 1.83 -33.93 7.71
N ASP A 374 1.12 -32.95 8.28
CA ASP A 374 1.73 -31.70 8.76
C ASP A 374 2.55 -31.91 10.06
N VAL A 375 2.12 -32.81 10.94
CA VAL A 375 2.89 -33.20 12.14
C VAL A 375 4.19 -33.91 11.75
N ARG A 376 4.11 -34.83 10.77
CA ARG A 376 5.29 -35.58 10.29
C ARG A 376 6.33 -34.67 9.65
N TRP A 377 5.91 -33.62 8.94
CA TRP A 377 6.80 -32.65 8.31
C TRP A 377 7.50 -31.73 9.34
N LYS A 378 6.78 -31.31 10.38
CA LYS A 378 7.33 -30.51 11.48
C LYS A 378 8.37 -31.28 12.29
N ASP A 379 8.17 -32.58 12.51
CA ASP A 379 9.14 -33.42 13.22
C ASP A 379 10.39 -33.70 12.37
N ILE A 380 10.24 -33.93 11.06
CA ILE A 380 11.38 -34.08 10.13
C ILE A 380 12.25 -32.82 10.11
N ARG A 381 11.64 -31.62 10.14
CA ARG A 381 12.37 -30.33 10.21
C ARG A 381 13.15 -30.16 11.53
N LYS A 382 12.57 -30.57 12.66
CA LYS A 382 13.27 -30.48 13.97
C LYS A 382 14.51 -31.39 14.01
N TRP A 383 14.39 -32.62 13.52
CA TRP A 383 15.51 -33.57 13.50
C TRP A 383 16.62 -33.16 12.54
N THR A 384 16.28 -32.56 11.39
CA THR A 384 17.29 -32.02 10.46
C THR A 384 18.05 -30.83 11.06
N SER A 385 17.38 -29.91 11.76
CA SER A 385 18.05 -28.79 12.43
C SER A 385 18.98 -29.23 13.57
N ILE A 386 18.58 -30.21 14.39
CA ILE A 386 19.42 -30.74 15.48
C ILE A 386 20.67 -31.43 14.91
N THR A 387 20.54 -32.16 13.80
CA THR A 387 21.66 -32.85 13.15
C THR A 387 22.66 -31.86 12.56
N ILE A 388 22.19 -30.76 11.96
CA ILE A 388 23.04 -29.71 11.39
C ILE A 388 23.81 -28.96 12.50
N VAL A 389 23.14 -28.62 13.60
CA VAL A 389 23.81 -27.96 14.74
C VAL A 389 24.82 -28.90 15.41
N GLY A 390 24.49 -30.19 15.56
CA GLY A 390 25.42 -31.20 16.07
C GLY A 390 26.67 -31.35 15.19
N PHE A 391 26.51 -31.31 13.87
CA PHE A 391 27.64 -31.34 12.92
C PHE A 391 28.52 -30.09 13.01
N LEU A 392 27.92 -28.90 13.16
CA LEU A 392 28.66 -27.63 13.29
C LEU A 392 29.44 -27.55 14.61
N VAL A 393 28.84 -28.00 15.73
CA VAL A 393 29.52 -28.03 17.04
C VAL A 393 30.64 -29.09 17.07
N GLY A 394 30.41 -30.25 16.44
CA GLY A 394 31.44 -31.28 16.27
C GLY A 394 32.62 -30.81 15.42
N TRP A 395 32.36 -30.07 14.35
CA TRP A 395 33.39 -29.50 13.48
C TRP A 395 34.26 -28.48 14.21
N VAL A 396 33.66 -27.56 14.98
CA VAL A 396 34.40 -26.55 15.76
C VAL A 396 35.24 -27.20 16.87
N SER A 397 34.82 -28.35 17.39
CA SER A 397 35.57 -29.10 18.42
C SER A 397 36.71 -29.95 17.86
N PHE A 398 36.71 -30.24 16.55
CA PHE A 398 37.74 -31.03 15.87
C PHE A 398 38.85 -30.17 15.23
N VAL A 399 38.61 -28.86 15.10
CA VAL A 399 39.52 -27.88 14.47
C VAL A 399 40.31 -27.06 15.51
N ARG A 400 40.34 -27.50 16.78
CA ARG A 400 41.16 -26.90 17.85
C ARG A 400 42.29 -27.81 18.29
#